data_AF-A0A1Y6C3I4-F1
#
_entry.id   AF-A0A1Y6C3I4-F1
#
_cell.length_a   1.000
_cell.length_b   1.000
_cell.length_c   1.000
_cell.angle_alpha   90.00
_cell.angle_beta   90.00
_cell.angle_gamma   90.00
#
_symmetry.space_group_name_H-M   'P 1'
#
loop_
_entity.id
_entity.type
_entity.pdbx_description
1 polymer ?
#
loop_
_entity_poly.entity_id
_entity_poly.type
_entity_poly.pdbx_seq_one_letter_code
_entity_poly.pdbx_strand_id
1 'polypeptide(L)'
;MNMLKKHYANILAAWIAFVFIQSLFFKFSGSYETQHIFGTLGEWAGLPWFAEYGGITIGIVELIASLLLFSKWRSWGAVLAFGVISGAIIFHVFTPPWYCNACF
;
A
#
# COMPACT_ATOMS: atom_id res chain seq x y z
N MET A 1 -32.80 11.31 0.11
CA MET A 1 -31.63 10.92 -0.72
C MET A 1 -30.26 11.29 -0.10
N ASN A 2 -30.13 11.52 1.22
CA ASN A 2 -28.86 11.94 1.84
C ASN A 2 -28.22 10.90 2.78
N MET A 3 -28.99 9.92 3.29
CA MET A 3 -28.52 8.92 4.26
C MET A 3 -27.75 7.77 3.59
N LEU A 4 -28.24 7.28 2.45
CA LEU A 4 -27.56 6.26 1.63
C LEU A 4 -26.22 6.77 1.08
N LYS A 5 -26.16 8.05 0.65
CA LYS A 5 -24.91 8.69 0.18
C LYS A 5 -23.85 8.82 1.29
N LYS A 6 -24.26 8.86 2.55
CA LYS A 6 -23.34 9.01 3.69
C LYS A 6 -22.77 7.66 4.15
N HIS A 7 -23.53 6.59 3.99
CA HIS A 7 -23.16 5.25 4.45
C HIS A 7 -22.36 4.46 3.41
N TYR A 8 -22.59 4.61 2.10
CA TYR A 8 -21.79 3.88 1.08
C TYR A 8 -20.31 4.22 1.23
N ALA A 9 -19.99 5.49 1.48
CA ALA A 9 -18.62 5.91 1.68
C ALA A 9 -18.02 5.14 2.85
N ASN A 10 -18.66 5.11 4.02
CA ASN A 10 -18.15 4.38 5.19
C ASN A 10 -17.94 2.89 4.92
N ILE A 11 -18.83 2.24 4.16
CA ILE A 11 -18.66 0.84 3.76
C ILE A 11 -17.43 0.65 2.86
N LEU A 12 -17.24 1.51 1.86
CA LEU A 12 -16.05 1.47 0.99
C LEU A 12 -14.75 1.78 1.76
N ALA A 13 -14.77 2.71 2.72
CA ALA A 13 -13.62 2.99 3.58
C ALA A 13 -13.27 1.78 4.44
N ALA A 14 -14.28 1.13 5.02
CA ALA A 14 -14.08 -0.06 5.83
C ALA A 14 -13.47 -1.20 5.00
N TRP A 15 -13.92 -1.39 3.76
CA TRP A 15 -13.33 -2.37 2.84
C TRP A 15 -11.86 -2.08 2.53
N ILE A 16 -11.54 -0.83 2.16
CA ILE A 16 -10.14 -0.43 1.86
C ILE A 16 -9.26 -0.60 3.11
N ALA A 17 -9.74 -0.19 4.28
CA ALA A 17 -9.01 -0.36 5.53
C ALA A 17 -8.78 -1.83 5.88
N PHE A 18 -9.75 -2.70 5.63
CA PHE A 18 -9.59 -4.14 5.80
C PHE A 18 -8.47 -4.70 4.91
N VAL A 19 -8.46 -4.34 3.62
CA VAL A 19 -7.39 -4.75 2.67
C VAL A 19 -6.02 -4.24 3.13
N PHE A 20 -5.92 -2.98 3.57
CA PHE A 20 -4.68 -2.43 4.10
C PHE A 20 -4.22 -3.13 5.39
N ILE A 21 -5.11 -3.44 6.32
CA ILE A 21 -4.73 -4.15 7.55
C ILE A 21 -4.19 -5.56 7.23
N GLN A 22 -4.77 -6.25 6.25
CA GLN A 22 -4.24 -7.53 5.77
C GLN A 22 -2.86 -7.37 5.14
N SER A 23 -2.65 -6.35 4.28
CA SER A 23 -1.32 -6.10 3.69
C SER A 23 -0.26 -5.67 4.72
N LEU A 24 -0.67 -4.89 5.73
CA LEU A 24 0.18 -4.45 6.83
C LEU A 24 0.77 -5.64 7.60
N PHE A 25 -0.01 -6.68 7.84
CA PHE A 25 0.46 -7.87 8.56
C PHE A 25 1.63 -8.52 7.83
N PHE A 26 1.53 -8.69 6.51
CA PHE A 26 2.61 -9.25 5.70
C PHE A 26 3.85 -8.33 5.67
N LYS A 27 3.64 -7.01 5.58
CA LYS A 27 4.73 -6.01 5.54
C LYS A 27 5.48 -5.86 6.86
N PHE A 28 4.78 -5.86 7.99
CA PHE A 28 5.38 -5.76 9.32
C PHE A 28 5.88 -7.09 9.87
N SER A 29 5.32 -8.21 9.44
CA SER A 29 5.82 -9.54 9.82
C SER A 29 7.15 -9.90 9.13
N GLY A 30 7.65 -9.05 8.22
CA GLY A 30 8.94 -9.25 7.56
C GLY A 30 9.02 -10.58 6.81
N SER A 31 7.94 -10.98 6.13
CA SER A 31 7.93 -12.24 5.39
C SER A 31 9.04 -12.26 4.34
N TYR A 32 9.58 -13.45 4.09
CA TYR A 32 10.66 -13.66 3.11
C TYR A 32 10.30 -13.10 1.72
N GLU A 33 9.04 -13.26 1.29
CA GLU A 33 8.56 -12.68 0.03
C GLU A 33 8.58 -11.16 0.03
N THR A 34 8.16 -10.50 1.12
CA THR A 34 8.15 -9.04 1.18
C THR A 34 9.58 -8.50 1.04
N GLN A 35 10.54 -9.08 1.76
CA GLN A 35 11.95 -8.70 1.67
C GLN A 35 12.51 -8.95 0.27
N HIS A 36 12.11 -10.04 -0.39
CA HIS A 36 12.54 -10.34 -1.76
C HIS A 36 11.97 -9.36 -2.80
N ILE A 37 10.69 -8.98 -2.69
CA ILE A 37 10.03 -8.02 -3.59
C ILE A 37 10.63 -6.62 -3.42
N PHE A 38 10.74 -6.12 -2.18
CA PHE A 38 11.33 -4.80 -1.93
C PHE A 38 12.83 -4.78 -2.25
N GLY A 39 13.54 -5.88 -2.01
CA GLY A 39 14.93 -6.07 -2.39
C GLY A 39 15.18 -5.93 -3.89
N THR A 40 14.46 -6.70 -4.69
CA THR A 40 14.55 -6.65 -6.16
C THR A 40 14.13 -5.29 -6.72
N LEU A 41 13.10 -4.65 -6.14
CA LEU A 41 12.71 -3.28 -6.47
C LEU A 41 13.79 -2.26 -6.11
N GLY A 42 14.42 -2.40 -4.94
CA GLY A 42 15.52 -1.55 -4.50
C GLY A 42 16.74 -1.66 -5.39
N GLU A 43 17.10 -2.87 -5.80
CA GLU A 43 18.17 -3.11 -6.78
C GLU A 43 17.85 -2.51 -8.15
N TRP A 44 16.63 -2.70 -8.65
CA TRP A 44 16.18 -2.13 -9.93
C TRP A 44 16.17 -0.60 -9.91
N ALA A 45 15.70 0.01 -8.81
CA ALA A 45 15.68 1.46 -8.64
C ALA A 45 17.06 2.06 -8.32
N GLY A 46 18.08 1.23 -8.05
CA GLY A 46 19.40 1.68 -7.56
C GLY A 46 19.35 2.27 -6.15
N LEU A 47 18.32 1.95 -5.37
CA LEU A 47 18.08 2.44 -4.01
C LEU A 47 18.20 1.27 -3.01
N PRO A 48 19.42 0.93 -2.56
CA PRO A 48 19.63 -0.21 -1.66
C PRO A 48 18.92 -0.05 -0.32
N TRP A 49 18.66 1.18 0.13
CA TRP A 49 17.89 1.46 1.34
C TRP A 49 16.38 1.20 1.16
N PHE A 50 15.87 1.21 -0.08
CA PHE A 50 14.46 0.90 -0.35
C PHE A 50 14.16 -0.59 -0.17
N ALA A 51 15.18 -1.45 -0.31
CA ALA A 51 15.07 -2.88 -0.05
C ALA A 51 14.65 -3.21 1.38
N GLU A 52 15.28 -2.54 2.35
CA GLU A 52 15.09 -2.81 3.77
C GLU A 52 13.95 -1.98 4.36
N TYR A 53 13.84 -0.70 3.96
CA TYR A 53 12.85 0.22 4.54
C TYR A 53 11.56 0.34 3.73
N GLY A 54 11.52 -0.06 2.46
CA GLY A 54 10.37 0.15 1.57
C GLY A 54 9.08 -0.48 2.10
N GLY A 55 9.15 -1.72 2.60
CA GLY A 55 7.99 -2.41 3.19
C GLY A 55 7.44 -1.70 4.43
N ILE A 56 8.33 -1.25 5.33
CA ILE A 56 7.97 -0.53 6.56
C ILE A 56 7.41 0.85 6.25
N THR A 57 8.06 1.61 5.36
CA THR A 57 7.61 2.95 4.96
C THR A 57 6.22 2.91 4.32
N ILE A 58 5.99 1.99 3.36
CA ILE A 58 4.68 1.83 2.74
C ILE A 58 3.64 1.36 3.77
N GLY A 59 3.99 0.43 4.65
CA GLY A 59 3.09 -0.06 5.71
C GLY A 59 2.66 1.04 6.67
N ILE A 60 3.56 1.97 7.04
CA ILE A 60 3.23 3.14 7.86
C ILE A 60 2.28 4.09 7.11
N VAL A 61 2.52 4.33 5.82
CA VAL A 61 1.65 5.19 5.00
C VAL A 61 0.25 4.58 4.86
N GLU A 62 0.14 3.26 4.68
CA GLU A 62 -1.14 2.54 4.64
C GLU A 62 -1.88 2.59 6.00
N LEU A 63 -1.16 2.50 7.12
CA LEU A 63 -1.74 2.68 8.45
C LEU A 63 -2.31 4.10 8.61
N ILE A 64 -1.54 5.11 8.23
CA ILE A 64 -1.99 6.50 8.31
C ILE A 64 -3.20 6.74 7.38
N ALA A 65 -3.18 6.18 6.17
CA ALA A 65 -4.28 6.30 5.22
C ALA A 65 -5.57 5.65 5.76
N SER A 66 -5.48 4.46 6.36
CA SER A 66 -6.64 3.77 6.95
C SER A 66 -7.19 4.52 8.17
N LEU A 67 -6.34 5.07 9.05
CA LEU A 67 -6.77 5.93 10.16
C LEU A 67 -7.45 7.22 9.68
N LEU A 68 -6.92 7.86 8.65
CA LEU A 68 -7.50 9.08 8.06
C LEU A 68 -8.85 8.82 7.38
N LEU A 69 -9.05 7.65 6.78
CA LEU A 69 -10.31 7.26 6.13
C LEU A 69 -11.49 7.21 7.10
N PHE A 70 -11.26 6.91 8.38
CA PHE A 70 -12.27 6.92 9.43
C PHE A 70 -12.43 8.28 10.14
N SER A 71 -11.56 9.25 9.86
CA SER A 71 -11.57 10.57 10.49
C SER A 71 -12.28 11.64 9.63
N LYS A 72 -12.42 12.86 10.16
CA LYS A 72 -12.89 14.05 9.41
C LYS A 72 -12.03 14.36 8.17
N TRP A 73 -10.80 13.83 8.11
CA TRP A 73 -9.81 14.05 7.06
C TRP A 73 -9.84 12.98 5.97
N ARG A 74 -11.01 12.38 5.75
CA ARG A 74 -11.23 11.31 4.79
C ARG A 74 -10.70 11.60 3.38
N SER A 75 -10.81 12.84 2.90
CA SER A 75 -10.28 13.24 1.59
C SER A 75 -8.76 13.04 1.50
N TRP A 76 -8.02 13.33 2.57
CA TRP A 76 -6.57 13.11 2.64
C TRP A 76 -6.22 11.62 2.71
N GLY A 77 -6.99 10.83 3.47
CA GLY A 77 -6.84 9.38 3.48
C GLY A 77 -7.06 8.76 2.10
N ALA A 78 -8.04 9.27 1.34
CA ALA A 78 -8.29 8.82 -0.04
C ALA A 78 -7.15 9.19 -1.00
N VAL A 79 -6.58 10.40 -0.90
CA VAL A 79 -5.43 10.81 -1.70
C VAL A 79 -4.19 9.96 -1.39
N LEU A 80 -3.93 9.67 -0.10
CA LEU A 80 -2.81 8.80 0.30
C LEU A 80 -3.01 7.37 -0.20
N ALA A 81 -4.20 6.79 -0.02
CA ALA A 81 -4.52 5.46 -0.53
C ALA A 81 -4.35 5.39 -2.05
N PHE A 82 -4.81 6.41 -2.77
CA PHE A 82 -4.64 6.51 -4.22
C PHE A 82 -3.16 6.61 -4.61
N GLY A 83 -2.35 7.39 -3.88
CA GLY A 83 -0.91 7.50 -4.10
C GLY A 83 -0.18 6.17 -3.90
N VAL A 84 -0.49 5.43 -2.84
CA VAL A 84 0.09 4.10 -2.57
C VAL A 84 -0.26 3.11 -3.67
N ILE A 85 -1.54 3.02 -4.06
CA ILE A 85 -1.98 2.11 -5.12
C ILE A 85 -1.36 2.49 -6.46
N SER A 86 -1.30 3.79 -6.79
CA SER A 86 -0.67 4.26 -8.02
C SER A 86 0.83 3.94 -8.05
N GLY A 87 1.53 4.12 -6.93
CA GLY A 87 2.94 3.73 -6.79
C GLY A 87 3.14 2.22 -7.01
N ALA A 88 2.28 1.39 -6.40
CA ALA A 88 2.30 -0.05 -6.62
C ALA A 88 2.10 -0.40 -8.11
N ILE A 89 1.11 0.19 -8.79
CA ILE A 89 0.85 -0.06 -10.21
C ILE A 89 2.06 0.30 -11.08
N ILE A 90 2.72 1.45 -10.81
CA ILE A 90 3.93 1.84 -11.54
C ILE A 90 5.01 0.77 -11.36
N PHE A 91 5.25 0.30 -10.14
CA PHE A 91 6.23 -0.77 -9.94
C PHE A 91 5.84 -2.06 -10.66
N HIS A 92 4.55 -2.40 -10.75
CA HIS A 92 4.14 -3.59 -11.51
C HIS A 92 4.35 -3.45 -13.02
N VAL A 93 4.13 -2.26 -13.58
CA VAL A 93 4.23 -2.04 -15.04
C VAL A 93 5.68 -1.83 -15.49
N PHE A 94 6.50 -1.19 -14.65
CA PHE A 94 7.87 -0.82 -14.99
C PHE A 94 8.92 -1.86 -14.56
N THR A 95 8.58 -2.80 -13.67
CA THR A 95 9.51 -3.89 -13.32
C THR A 95 9.44 -5.00 -14.36
N PRO A 96 10.53 -5.33 -15.06
CA PRO A 96 10.51 -6.38 -16.06
C PRO A 96 10.30 -7.77 -15.43
N PRO A 97 9.54 -8.68 -16.06
CA PRO A 97 9.22 -9.99 -15.49
C PRO A 97 10.44 -10.91 -15.30
N TRP A 98 11.56 -10.61 -15.95
CA TRP A 98 12.83 -11.34 -15.78
C TRP A 98 13.69 -10.84 -14.62
N TYR A 99 13.30 -9.76 -13.93
CA TYR A 99 14.09 -9.19 -12.82
C TYR A 99 13.61 -9.65 -11.44
N CYS A 100 12.34 -10.05 -11.33
CA CYS A 100 11.80 -10.59 -10.08
C CYS A 100 10.68 -11.60 -10.36
N ASN A 101 10.93 -12.85 -10.00
CA ASN A 101 10.01 -13.98 -10.22
C ASN A 101 8.86 -13.99 -9.19
N ALA A 102 8.92 -13.11 -8.18
CA ALA A 102 8.04 -13.08 -7.01
C ALA A 102 7.24 -11.76 -6.87
N CYS A 103 7.32 -10.86 -7.85
CA CYS A 103 6.50 -9.64 -7.87
C CYS A 103 5.04 -9.88 -8.32
N PHE A 104 4.60 -11.14 -8.46
CA PHE A 104 3.28 -11.53 -8.99
C PHE A 104 2.52 -12.47 -8.05
#